data_AF-A0A668T1V5-F1
#
_entry.id   AF-A0A668T1V5-F1
#
_cell.length_a   1.000
_cell.length_b   1.000
_cell.length_c   1.000
_cell.angle_alpha   90.00
_cell.angle_beta   90.00
_cell.angle_gamma   90.00
#
_symmetry.space_group_name_H-M   'P 1'
#
loop_
_entity.id
_entity.type
_entity.pdbx_description
1 polymer ?
#
loop_
_entity_poly.entity_id
_entity_poly.type
_entity_poly.pdbx_seq_one_letter_code
_entity_poly.pdbx_strand_id
1 'polypeptide(L)'
;MIFVSGLVCFLLVLTAEARVGNSSELSFCTETPECLLFDLICKTKDYEVRHYDSVKWVSTNEKSFFMEMALPVAFNRLFKYISGENEMGKKIQMTSPVVVKIPDKRFWQTGIYTMSFLLPTEHQENPPKPTNTDVYISDTPDMKVYAKSYGGWMTTFSDSSNANDLSKTLDSVNAKYKKGSHCAVGYNSPMRMFNRHNEVWFVAEGEPVCEGKSSEETD
;
A
#
# COMPACT_ATOMS: atom_id res chain seq x y z
N MET A 1 -19.06 57.25 -12.32
CA MET A 1 -18.63 55.93 -12.82
C MET A 1 -17.72 55.31 -11.79
N ILE A 2 -18.20 54.32 -11.03
CA ILE A 2 -17.40 53.57 -10.07
C ILE A 2 -17.26 52.16 -10.65
N PHE A 3 -16.06 51.83 -11.12
CA PHE A 3 -15.72 50.48 -11.57
C PHE A 3 -15.42 49.62 -10.34
N VAL A 4 -16.35 48.74 -9.98
CA VAL A 4 -16.08 47.67 -9.01
C VAL A 4 -15.47 46.52 -9.81
N SER A 5 -14.15 46.42 -9.80
CA SER A 5 -13.44 45.27 -10.35
C SER A 5 -13.66 44.09 -9.39
N GLY A 6 -14.57 43.19 -9.76
CA GLY A 6 -14.83 41.95 -9.05
C GLY A 6 -13.66 40.99 -9.24
N LEU A 7 -12.83 40.85 -8.22
CA LEU A 7 -11.76 39.87 -8.18
C LEU A 7 -12.40 38.49 -7.91
N VAL A 8 -12.54 37.70 -8.98
CA VAL A 8 -12.97 36.29 -8.87
C VAL A 8 -11.79 35.51 -8.31
N CYS A 9 -11.76 35.32 -6.98
CA CYS A 9 -10.87 34.36 -6.35
C CYS A 9 -11.33 32.95 -6.75
N PHE A 10 -10.70 32.38 -7.78
CA PHE A 10 -10.68 30.94 -7.95
C PHE A 10 -9.88 30.34 -6.80
N LEU A 11 -10.58 29.92 -5.75
CA LEU A 11 -10.05 28.94 -4.80
C LEU A 11 -9.88 27.64 -5.59
N LEU A 12 -8.67 27.43 -6.14
CA LEU A 12 -8.22 26.12 -6.56
C LEU A 12 -8.15 25.28 -5.28
N VAL A 13 -9.24 24.60 -4.96
CA VAL A 13 -9.18 23.42 -4.10
C VAL A 13 -8.34 22.44 -4.91
N LEU A 14 -7.04 22.38 -4.61
CA LEU A 14 -6.21 21.24 -4.98
C LEU A 14 -6.83 20.06 -4.25
N THR A 15 -7.77 19.38 -4.91
CA THR A 15 -8.11 18.02 -4.54
C THR A 15 -6.79 17.29 -4.63
N ALA A 16 -6.27 16.80 -3.49
CA ALA A 16 -5.17 15.85 -3.50
C ALA A 16 -5.68 14.66 -4.30
N GLU A 17 -5.39 14.65 -5.61
CA GLU A 17 -5.75 13.55 -6.46
C GLU A 17 -4.95 12.36 -5.93
N ALA A 18 -5.69 11.33 -5.49
CA ALA A 18 -5.18 9.98 -5.28
C ALA A 18 -4.09 9.68 -6.31
N ARG A 19 -2.81 9.58 -5.92
CA ARG A 19 -1.72 9.33 -6.87
C ARG A 19 -1.64 7.86 -7.27
N VAL A 20 -2.70 7.38 -7.90
CA VAL A 20 -2.65 6.23 -8.78
C VAL A 20 -2.21 6.77 -10.13
N GLY A 21 -1.06 6.32 -10.61
CA GLY A 21 -0.45 6.90 -11.80
C GLY A 21 0.33 5.88 -12.60
N ASN A 22 1.03 6.35 -13.64
CA ASN A 22 1.69 5.46 -14.58
C ASN A 22 2.80 4.66 -13.88
N SER A 23 2.79 3.34 -14.08
CA SER A 23 3.77 2.46 -13.46
C SER A 23 5.22 2.75 -13.86
N SER A 24 5.44 3.42 -15.01
CA SER A 24 6.78 3.82 -15.48
C SER A 24 7.53 4.75 -14.52
N GLU A 25 6.82 5.41 -13.60
CA GLU A 25 7.42 6.30 -12.61
C GLU A 25 8.18 5.54 -11.51
N LEU A 26 7.87 4.26 -11.31
CA LEU A 26 8.50 3.42 -10.29
C LEU A 26 9.12 2.17 -10.92
N SER A 27 10.43 2.01 -10.78
CA SER A 27 11.20 0.93 -11.42
C SER A 27 10.76 -0.48 -11.03
N PHE A 28 10.08 -0.64 -9.90
CA PHE A 28 9.55 -1.93 -9.43
C PHE A 28 8.09 -2.20 -9.84
N CYS A 29 7.34 -1.20 -10.33
CA CYS A 29 5.98 -1.36 -10.84
C CYS A 29 6.00 -1.73 -12.34
N THR A 30 6.30 -2.99 -12.65
CA THR A 30 6.57 -3.41 -14.04
C THR A 30 5.48 -4.24 -14.70
N GLU A 31 4.47 -4.69 -13.93
CA GLU A 31 3.49 -5.69 -14.40
C GLU A 31 2.07 -5.17 -14.56
N THR A 32 1.79 -3.95 -14.13
CA THR A 32 0.49 -3.30 -14.24
C THR A 32 0.66 -1.90 -14.82
N PRO A 33 -0.33 -1.36 -15.56
CA PRO A 33 -0.22 -0.04 -16.20
C PRO A 33 -0.22 1.10 -15.18
N GLU A 34 -0.90 0.90 -14.04
CA GLU A 34 -0.96 1.87 -12.96
C GLU A 34 -0.32 1.33 -11.67
N CYS A 35 0.29 2.23 -10.90
CA CYS A 35 0.87 1.95 -9.60
C CYS A 35 0.48 2.99 -8.56
N LEU A 36 0.52 2.62 -7.28
CA LEU A 36 0.43 3.56 -6.17
C LEU A 36 1.74 4.36 -6.06
N LEU A 37 1.68 5.63 -6.47
CA LEU A 37 2.80 6.55 -6.38
C LEU A 37 2.86 7.19 -5.00
N PHE A 38 4.01 7.75 -4.66
CA PHE A 38 4.27 8.38 -3.38
C PHE A 38 5.26 9.53 -3.53
N ASP A 39 5.23 10.43 -2.54
CA ASP A 39 6.33 11.36 -2.31
C ASP A 39 7.37 10.71 -1.40
N LEU A 40 8.60 10.58 -1.88
CA LEU A 40 9.72 10.14 -1.05
C LEU A 40 10.11 11.28 -0.11
N ILE A 41 9.86 11.11 1.19
CA ILE A 41 10.27 12.08 2.22
C ILE A 41 11.76 11.96 2.46
N CYS A 42 12.25 10.74 2.67
CA CYS A 42 13.68 10.47 2.84
C CYS A 42 13.98 8.99 2.65
N LYS A 43 15.27 8.69 2.46
CA LYS A 43 15.78 7.33 2.33
C LYS A 43 16.99 7.14 3.23
N THR A 44 16.95 6.10 4.04
CA THR A 44 18.09 5.65 4.84
C THR A 44 18.69 4.39 4.22
N LYS A 45 19.74 3.85 4.84
CA LYS A 45 20.28 2.54 4.46
C LYS A 45 19.25 1.41 4.68
N ASP A 46 18.38 1.54 5.67
CA ASP A 46 17.57 0.43 6.19
C ASP A 46 16.09 0.51 5.79
N TYR A 47 15.58 1.71 5.50
CA TYR A 47 14.19 1.97 5.13
C TYR A 47 14.00 3.29 4.37
N GLU A 48 12.88 3.42 3.69
CA GLU A 48 12.37 4.65 3.08
C GLU A 48 11.21 5.21 3.89
N VAL A 49 11.09 6.54 3.93
CA VAL A 49 9.90 7.22 4.44
C VAL A 49 9.14 7.78 3.25
N ARG A 50 7.88 7.39 3.11
CA ARG A 50 7.04 7.74 1.97
C ARG A 50 5.73 8.35 2.45
N HIS A 51 5.24 9.36 1.73
CA HIS A 51 3.90 9.90 1.89
C HIS A 51 3.00 9.36 0.79
N TYR A 52 1.86 8.81 1.17
CA TYR A 52 0.80 8.35 0.28
C TYR A 52 -0.43 9.22 0.50
N ASP A 53 -0.98 9.73 -0.60
CA ASP A 53 -2.27 10.41 -0.62
C ASP A 53 -3.42 9.43 -0.37
N SER A 54 -4.57 9.96 0.02
CA SER A 54 -5.78 9.18 0.25
C SER A 54 -6.21 8.43 -1.02
N VAL A 55 -6.39 7.11 -0.91
CA VAL A 55 -6.76 6.23 -2.03
C VAL A 55 -7.82 5.22 -1.63
N LYS A 56 -8.70 4.86 -2.58
CA LYS A 56 -9.66 3.77 -2.45
C LYS A 56 -9.06 2.44 -2.91
N TRP A 57 -9.50 1.41 -2.21
CA TRP A 57 -9.16 0.02 -2.40
C TRP A 57 -10.44 -0.81 -2.47
N VAL A 58 -10.32 -1.99 -3.05
CA VAL A 58 -11.26 -3.08 -2.79
C VAL A 58 -10.59 -4.10 -1.89
N SER A 59 -11.26 -4.48 -0.81
CA SER A 59 -10.67 -5.24 0.29
C SER A 59 -11.52 -6.43 0.69
N THR A 60 -10.87 -7.42 1.28
CA THR A 60 -11.53 -8.60 1.87
C THR A 60 -10.71 -9.10 3.05
N ASN A 61 -11.39 -9.77 3.98
CA ASN A 61 -10.77 -10.33 5.18
C ASN A 61 -10.73 -11.85 5.05
N GLU A 62 -9.63 -12.46 5.50
CA GLU A 62 -9.50 -13.91 5.58
C GLU A 62 -8.87 -14.31 6.92
N LYS A 63 -9.47 -15.29 7.61
CA LYS A 63 -9.01 -15.71 8.93
C LYS A 63 -8.19 -16.98 8.80
N SER A 64 -6.92 -16.92 9.18
CA SER A 64 -6.02 -18.05 9.05
C SER A 64 -4.89 -18.04 10.08
N PHE A 65 -4.12 -19.13 10.13
CA PHE A 65 -2.85 -19.20 10.85
C PHE A 65 -1.70 -18.58 10.04
N PHE A 66 -1.71 -18.73 8.71
CA PHE A 66 -0.58 -18.36 7.85
C PHE A 66 -1.04 -17.60 6.61
N MET A 67 -0.16 -16.74 6.11
CA MET A 67 -0.37 -15.99 4.87
C MET A 67 -0.61 -16.93 3.69
N GLU A 68 0.16 -18.00 3.59
CA GLU A 68 0.10 -18.98 2.50
C GLU A 68 -1.28 -19.62 2.34
N MET A 69 -2.06 -19.70 3.43
CA MET A 69 -3.42 -20.19 3.41
C MET A 69 -4.44 -19.06 3.16
N ALA A 70 -4.23 -17.87 3.71
CA ALA A 70 -5.16 -16.75 3.60
C ALA A 70 -5.13 -16.07 2.23
N LEU A 71 -3.92 -15.80 1.70
CA LEU A 71 -3.75 -14.95 0.53
C LEU A 71 -4.39 -15.52 -0.74
N PRO A 72 -4.30 -16.83 -1.06
CA PRO A 72 -4.96 -17.37 -2.25
C PRO A 72 -6.49 -17.21 -2.23
N VAL A 73 -7.11 -17.39 -1.06
CA VAL A 73 -8.56 -17.25 -0.88
C VAL A 73 -8.97 -15.78 -1.04
N ALA A 74 -8.30 -14.88 -0.33
CA ALA A 74 -8.53 -13.44 -0.41
C ALA A 74 -8.31 -12.90 -1.83
N PHE A 75 -7.20 -13.28 -2.47
CA PHE A 75 -6.86 -12.87 -3.83
C PHE A 75 -7.94 -13.31 -4.82
N ASN A 76 -8.42 -14.55 -4.74
CA ASN A 76 -9.47 -15.04 -5.62
C ASN A 76 -10.78 -14.25 -5.48
N ARG A 77 -11.17 -13.85 -4.26
CA ARG A 77 -12.35 -12.99 -4.05
C ARG A 77 -12.18 -11.63 -4.74
N LEU A 78 -11.05 -10.97 -4.54
CA LEU A 78 -10.78 -9.67 -5.16
C LEU A 78 -10.59 -9.77 -6.68
N PHE A 79 -9.99 -10.86 -7.15
CA PHE A 79 -9.81 -11.12 -8.58
C PHE A 79 -11.15 -11.29 -9.29
N LYS A 80 -12.12 -11.98 -8.67
CA LYS A 80 -13.49 -12.08 -9.20
C LYS A 80 -14.18 -10.72 -9.27
N TYR A 81 -14.03 -9.88 -8.25
CA TYR A 81 -14.56 -8.51 -8.25
C TYR A 81 -14.06 -7.71 -9.46
N ILE A 82 -12.74 -7.65 -9.68
CA ILE A 82 -12.18 -6.93 -10.83
C ILE A 82 -12.47 -7.64 -12.17
N SER A 83 -12.84 -8.92 -12.16
CA SER A 83 -13.24 -9.67 -13.35
C SER A 83 -14.72 -9.50 -13.74
N GLY A 84 -15.51 -8.79 -12.93
CA GLY A 84 -16.93 -8.51 -13.21
C GLY A 84 -17.92 -8.90 -12.11
N GLU A 85 -17.48 -9.44 -10.96
CA GLU A 85 -18.37 -9.76 -9.82
C GLU A 85 -18.71 -8.50 -8.99
N ASN A 86 -19.21 -7.47 -9.67
CA ASN A 86 -19.68 -6.21 -9.13
C ASN A 86 -21.03 -5.83 -9.76
N GLU A 87 -21.79 -4.95 -9.12
CA GLU A 87 -23.18 -4.63 -9.51
C GLU A 87 -23.30 -4.12 -10.96
N MET A 88 -22.20 -3.62 -11.53
CA MET A 88 -22.16 -3.11 -12.91
C MET A 88 -21.65 -4.12 -13.93
N GLY A 89 -21.21 -5.32 -13.51
CA GLY A 89 -20.56 -6.30 -14.40
C GLY A 89 -19.27 -5.79 -15.04
N LYS A 90 -18.65 -4.73 -14.49
CA LYS A 90 -17.50 -4.06 -15.08
C LYS A 90 -16.22 -4.84 -14.84
N LYS A 91 -15.40 -4.97 -15.88
CA LYS A 91 -14.01 -5.43 -15.72
C LYS A 91 -13.12 -4.26 -15.35
N ILE A 92 -12.35 -4.42 -14.29
CA ILE A 92 -11.47 -3.42 -13.72
C ILE A 92 -10.03 -3.86 -13.99
N GLN A 93 -9.18 -2.94 -14.44
CA GLN A 93 -7.78 -3.25 -14.66
C GLN A 93 -7.05 -3.49 -13.33
N MET A 94 -6.16 -4.49 -13.32
CA MET A 94 -5.30 -4.76 -12.18
C MET A 94 -4.24 -3.65 -12.05
N THR A 95 -3.96 -3.26 -10.82
CA THR A 95 -2.94 -2.25 -10.48
C THR A 95 -1.97 -2.84 -9.45
N SER A 96 -0.87 -2.12 -9.19
CA SER A 96 0.09 -2.48 -8.16
C SER A 96 0.19 -1.38 -7.09
N PRO A 97 0.55 -1.70 -5.85
CA PRO A 97 0.75 -3.05 -5.30
C PRO A 97 -0.54 -3.70 -4.78
N VAL A 98 -0.45 -4.99 -4.47
CA VAL A 98 -1.37 -5.66 -3.55
C VAL A 98 -0.86 -5.45 -2.13
N VAL A 99 -1.71 -4.93 -1.24
CA VAL A 99 -1.38 -4.69 0.16
C VAL A 99 -2.12 -5.69 1.03
N VAL A 100 -1.43 -6.27 2.01
CA VAL A 100 -2.02 -7.17 3.00
C VAL A 100 -1.70 -6.64 4.39
N LYS A 101 -2.72 -6.28 5.16
CA LYS A 101 -2.57 -5.98 6.58
C LYS A 101 -2.39 -7.29 7.36
N ILE A 102 -1.24 -7.44 7.98
CA ILE A 102 -0.87 -8.60 8.79
C ILE A 102 -1.11 -8.27 10.27
N PRO A 103 -1.90 -9.09 10.99
CA PRO A 103 -2.12 -8.89 12.42
C PRO A 103 -0.89 -9.32 13.22
N ASP A 104 -0.55 -8.57 14.26
CA ASP A 104 0.41 -9.04 15.25
C ASP A 104 -0.21 -10.18 16.07
N LYS A 105 0.35 -11.38 15.91
CA LYS A 105 -0.17 -12.59 16.54
C LYS A 105 0.94 -13.61 16.75
N ARG A 106 0.69 -14.55 17.67
CA ARG A 106 1.56 -15.72 17.81
C ARG A 106 1.31 -16.72 16.69
N PHE A 107 2.32 -17.53 16.37
CA PHE A 107 2.26 -18.52 15.27
C PHE A 107 1.11 -19.53 15.44
N TRP A 108 0.81 -19.93 16.68
CA TRP A 108 -0.28 -20.85 17.03
C TRP A 108 -1.66 -20.18 17.15
N GLN A 109 -1.78 -18.89 16.87
CA GLN A 109 -3.06 -18.18 16.88
C GLN A 109 -3.51 -17.93 15.44
N THR A 110 -4.82 -17.91 15.24
CA THR A 110 -5.40 -17.37 14.00
C THR A 110 -5.42 -15.85 14.06
N GLY A 111 -5.31 -15.21 12.91
CA GLY A 111 -5.49 -13.77 12.75
C GLY A 111 -6.30 -13.46 11.50
N ILE A 112 -6.77 -12.21 11.44
CA ILE A 112 -7.50 -11.69 10.28
C ILE A 112 -6.48 -10.98 9.38
N TYR A 113 -6.31 -11.51 8.18
CA TYR A 113 -5.53 -10.91 7.10
C TYR A 113 -6.46 -10.08 6.23
N THR A 114 -6.20 -8.79 6.08
CA THR A 114 -6.97 -7.93 5.18
C THR A 114 -6.17 -7.70 3.92
N MET A 115 -6.60 -8.26 2.80
CA MET A 115 -6.01 -7.99 1.49
C MET A 115 -6.76 -6.85 0.81
N SER A 116 -6.01 -5.99 0.14
CA SER A 116 -6.52 -4.83 -0.59
C SER A 116 -5.89 -4.75 -1.97
N PHE A 117 -6.72 -4.61 -3.01
CA PHE A 117 -6.30 -4.22 -4.36
C PHE A 117 -6.53 -2.74 -4.55
N LEU A 118 -5.52 -2.05 -5.06
CA LEU A 118 -5.64 -0.64 -5.41
C LEU A 118 -6.62 -0.50 -6.57
N LEU A 119 -7.54 0.44 -6.48
CA LEU A 119 -8.42 0.75 -7.59
C LEU A 119 -7.70 1.64 -8.61
N PRO A 120 -7.85 1.41 -9.92
CA PRO A 120 -7.28 2.28 -10.94
C PRO A 120 -7.87 3.69 -10.85
N THR A 121 -7.21 4.67 -11.47
CA THR A 121 -7.62 6.09 -11.43
C THR A 121 -9.09 6.26 -11.83
N GLU A 122 -9.54 5.52 -12.85
CA GLU A 122 -10.94 5.51 -13.33
C GLU A 122 -11.99 5.19 -12.24
N HIS A 123 -11.59 4.48 -11.18
CA HIS A 123 -12.50 3.99 -10.14
C HIS A 123 -12.18 4.52 -8.74
N GLN A 124 -11.30 5.51 -8.61
CA GLN A 124 -11.00 6.16 -7.33
C GLN A 124 -12.19 6.96 -6.78
N GLU A 125 -13.00 7.59 -7.65
CA GLU A 125 -14.18 8.34 -7.20
C GLU A 125 -15.40 7.45 -6.98
N ASN A 126 -15.73 6.64 -8.00
CA ASN A 126 -16.97 5.87 -8.08
C ASN A 126 -16.71 4.39 -8.38
N PRO A 127 -16.17 3.62 -7.42
CA PRO A 127 -15.93 2.20 -7.63
C PRO A 127 -17.24 1.41 -7.76
N PRO A 128 -17.32 0.43 -8.68
CA PRO A 128 -18.47 -0.48 -8.75
C PRO A 128 -18.67 -1.21 -7.42
N LYS A 129 -19.89 -1.26 -6.92
CA LYS A 129 -20.18 -1.93 -5.65
C LYS A 129 -19.98 -3.46 -5.77
N PRO A 130 -19.28 -4.11 -4.83
CA PRO A 130 -19.14 -5.56 -4.84
C PRO A 130 -20.49 -6.27 -4.67
N THR A 131 -20.66 -7.42 -5.32
CA THR A 131 -21.83 -8.30 -5.11
C THR A 131 -21.59 -9.36 -4.05
N ASN A 132 -20.32 -9.66 -3.77
CA ASN A 132 -19.89 -10.56 -2.72
C ASN A 132 -19.89 -9.85 -1.35
N THR A 133 -20.52 -10.43 -0.34
CA THR A 133 -20.65 -9.82 1.00
C THR A 133 -19.34 -9.77 1.79
N ASP A 134 -18.34 -10.57 1.43
CA ASP A 134 -17.02 -10.58 2.06
C ASP A 134 -16.05 -9.59 1.40
N VAL A 135 -16.51 -8.85 0.38
CA VAL A 135 -15.72 -7.86 -0.36
C VAL A 135 -16.33 -6.48 -0.15
N TYR A 136 -15.50 -5.50 0.19
CA TYR A 136 -15.93 -4.16 0.50
C TYR A 136 -14.96 -3.13 -0.07
N ILE A 137 -15.47 -1.93 -0.36
CA ILE A 137 -14.63 -0.79 -0.69
C ILE A 137 -14.10 -0.21 0.61
N SER A 138 -12.80 0.08 0.66
CA SER A 138 -12.16 0.75 1.79
C SER A 138 -11.32 1.92 1.29
N ASP A 139 -11.11 2.91 2.14
CA ASP A 139 -10.18 4.01 1.91
C ASP A 139 -8.99 3.90 2.88
N THR A 140 -7.83 4.31 2.39
CA THR A 140 -6.69 4.63 3.25
C THR A 140 -6.54 6.14 3.22
N PRO A 141 -6.61 6.83 4.38
CA PRO A 141 -6.41 8.27 4.43
C PRO A 141 -4.94 8.62 4.14
N ASP A 142 -4.67 9.91 3.96
CA ASP A 142 -3.30 10.42 3.83
C ASP A 142 -2.42 9.86 4.95
N MET A 143 -1.32 9.21 4.57
CA MET A 143 -0.46 8.52 5.52
C MET A 143 1.02 8.62 5.15
N LYS A 144 1.86 8.67 6.19
CA LYS A 144 3.29 8.47 6.07
C LYS A 144 3.62 7.03 6.48
N VAL A 145 4.49 6.36 5.74
CA VAL A 145 4.92 4.99 6.07
C VAL A 145 6.44 4.87 6.11
N TYR A 146 6.92 3.97 6.95
CA TYR A 146 8.27 3.42 6.88
C TYR A 146 8.22 2.15 6.03
N ALA A 147 8.95 2.12 4.92
CA ALA A 147 8.96 1.02 3.97
C ALA A 147 10.34 0.36 3.90
N LYS A 148 10.37 -0.97 4.00
CA LYS A 148 11.57 -1.78 3.78
C LYS A 148 11.32 -2.79 2.66
N SER A 149 12.11 -2.72 1.59
CA SER A 149 12.01 -3.65 0.47
C SER A 149 12.87 -4.90 0.68
N TYR A 150 12.39 -6.02 0.15
CA TYR A 150 13.09 -7.30 0.16
C TYR A 150 12.72 -8.16 -1.04
N GLY A 151 13.66 -9.03 -1.44
CA GLY A 151 13.47 -9.95 -2.56
C GLY A 151 12.85 -11.30 -2.15
N GLY A 152 12.65 -12.17 -3.15
CA GLY A 152 12.18 -13.53 -2.94
C GLY A 152 10.66 -13.65 -2.77
N TRP A 153 10.22 -14.78 -2.22
CA TRP A 153 8.79 -15.04 -2.01
C TRP A 153 8.28 -14.37 -0.74
N MET A 154 7.11 -13.76 -0.82
CA MET A 154 6.37 -13.23 0.33
C MET A 154 5.69 -14.41 1.06
N THR A 155 6.35 -14.93 2.08
CA THR A 155 5.89 -16.02 2.95
C THR A 155 5.70 -15.48 4.36
N THR A 156 4.96 -16.20 5.21
CA THR A 156 4.80 -15.83 6.63
C THR A 156 6.16 -15.63 7.30
N PHE A 157 7.16 -16.46 6.95
CA PHE A 157 8.50 -16.36 7.52
C PHE A 157 9.28 -15.14 7.00
N SER A 158 9.34 -14.94 5.68
CA SER A 158 10.13 -13.84 5.10
C SER A 158 9.55 -12.48 5.46
N ASP A 159 8.22 -12.34 5.42
CA ASP A 159 7.51 -11.14 5.84
C ASP A 159 7.74 -10.84 7.33
N SER A 160 7.51 -11.83 8.22
CA SER A 160 7.71 -11.65 9.66
C SER A 160 9.16 -11.30 10.02
N SER A 161 10.14 -11.90 9.34
CA SER A 161 11.55 -11.57 9.55
C SER A 161 11.86 -10.12 9.17
N ASN A 162 11.38 -9.65 8.02
CA ASN A 162 11.60 -8.27 7.56
C ASN A 162 10.83 -7.25 8.40
N ALA A 163 9.61 -7.59 8.85
CA ALA A 163 8.83 -6.75 9.75
C ALA A 163 9.51 -6.57 11.11
N ASN A 164 10.03 -7.66 11.68
CA ASN A 164 10.77 -7.63 12.94
C ASN A 164 12.09 -6.84 12.81
N ASP A 165 12.79 -6.99 11.69
CA ASP A 165 14.01 -6.23 11.42
C ASP A 165 13.73 -4.73 11.30
N LEU A 166 12.73 -4.35 10.49
CA LEU A 166 12.29 -2.95 10.38
C LEU A 166 11.84 -2.39 11.73
N SER A 167 11.03 -3.15 12.48
CA SER A 167 10.57 -2.77 13.83
C SER A 167 11.74 -2.46 14.76
N LYS A 168 12.76 -3.31 14.81
CA LYS A 168 13.95 -3.10 15.64
C LYS A 168 14.74 -1.87 15.22
N THR A 169 14.89 -1.64 13.91
CA THR A 169 15.55 -0.44 13.40
C THR A 169 14.78 0.81 13.84
N LEU A 170 13.46 0.85 13.65
CA LEU A 170 12.61 1.96 14.06
C LEU A 170 12.67 2.21 15.57
N ASP A 171 12.61 1.15 16.38
CA ASP A 171 12.74 1.25 17.84
C ASP A 171 14.11 1.81 18.25
N SER A 172 15.20 1.46 17.53
CA SER A 172 16.54 1.95 17.86
C SER A 172 16.77 3.44 17.58
N VAL A 173 16.02 4.01 16.64
CA VAL A 173 16.04 5.45 16.32
C VAL A 173 14.90 6.22 16.98
N ASN A 174 14.17 5.60 17.92
CA ASN A 174 13.00 6.17 18.60
C ASN A 174 11.90 6.66 17.64
N ALA A 175 11.76 6.02 16.47
CA ALA A 175 10.70 6.30 15.53
C ALA A 175 9.35 5.81 16.07
N LYS A 176 8.31 6.63 15.94
CA LYS A 176 6.94 6.29 16.32
C LYS A 176 6.18 5.73 15.13
N TYR A 177 5.49 4.62 15.33
CA TYR A 177 4.70 3.95 14.31
C TYR A 177 3.62 3.08 14.96
N LYS A 178 2.59 2.80 14.17
CA LYS A 178 1.43 2.04 14.61
C LYS A 178 1.82 0.59 14.91
N LYS A 179 1.72 0.20 16.18
CA LYS A 179 1.97 -1.16 16.67
C LYS A 179 0.72 -2.04 16.47
N GLY A 180 0.90 -3.37 16.58
CA GLY A 180 -0.19 -4.36 16.53
C GLY A 180 -0.57 -4.85 15.13
N SER A 181 -0.02 -4.24 14.07
CA SER A 181 -0.11 -4.75 12.71
C SER A 181 0.95 -4.10 11.82
N HIS A 182 1.32 -4.77 10.74
CA HIS A 182 2.12 -4.21 9.64
C HIS A 182 1.45 -4.52 8.29
N CYS A 183 1.97 -3.94 7.21
CA CYS A 183 1.52 -4.25 5.87
C CYS A 183 2.60 -5.05 5.12
N ALA A 184 2.23 -6.19 4.57
CA ALA A 184 2.99 -6.91 3.56
C ALA A 184 2.55 -6.43 2.17
N VAL A 185 3.48 -6.06 1.31
CA VAL A 185 3.19 -5.40 0.03
C VAL A 185 3.86 -6.12 -1.12
N GLY A 186 3.06 -6.57 -2.09
CA GLY A 186 3.53 -7.31 -3.26
C GLY A 186 3.26 -6.57 -4.56
N TYR A 187 4.28 -6.42 -5.41
CA TYR A 187 4.18 -5.72 -6.70
C TYR A 187 4.13 -6.66 -7.90
N ASN A 188 4.44 -7.93 -7.69
CA ASN A 188 4.59 -8.90 -8.77
C ASN A 188 3.52 -9.99 -8.75
N SER A 189 3.11 -10.41 -9.93
CA SER A 189 2.22 -11.53 -10.18
C SER A 189 2.67 -12.77 -9.40
N PRO A 190 1.73 -13.57 -8.87
CA PRO A 190 2.05 -14.87 -8.25
C PRO A 190 2.86 -15.80 -9.17
N MET A 191 2.78 -15.62 -10.48
CA MET A 191 3.51 -16.44 -11.47
C MET A 191 4.97 -16.00 -11.67
N ARG A 192 5.40 -14.85 -11.15
CA ARG A 192 6.78 -14.36 -11.31
C ARG A 192 7.76 -15.14 -10.44
N MET A 193 8.74 -15.78 -11.07
CA MET A 193 9.69 -16.66 -10.39
C MET A 193 10.94 -15.94 -9.83
N PHE A 194 11.43 -14.89 -10.50
CA PHE A 194 12.67 -14.19 -10.14
C PHE A 194 12.47 -12.66 -10.10
N ASN A 195 13.41 -11.95 -9.44
CA ASN A 195 13.41 -10.50 -9.28
C ASN A 195 12.05 -9.97 -8.78
N ARG A 196 11.56 -10.61 -7.72
CA ARG A 196 10.37 -10.16 -6.99
C ARG A 196 10.75 -8.99 -6.09
N HIS A 197 9.91 -7.97 -6.06
CA HIS A 197 9.97 -6.83 -5.16
C HIS A 197 8.78 -6.92 -4.21
N ASN A 198 9.07 -7.16 -2.93
CA ASN A 198 8.09 -7.08 -1.86
C ASN A 198 8.56 -6.06 -0.84
N GLU A 199 7.63 -5.56 -0.03
CA GLU A 199 7.95 -4.60 1.01
C GLU A 199 7.18 -4.90 2.29
N VAL A 200 7.76 -4.52 3.42
CA VAL A 200 7.04 -4.38 4.68
C VAL A 200 6.87 -2.91 4.99
N TRP A 201 5.65 -2.49 5.33
CA TRP A 201 5.37 -1.14 5.79
C TRP A 201 4.86 -1.10 7.23
N PHE A 202 5.31 -0.08 7.97
CA PHE A 202 4.64 0.40 9.18
C PHE A 202 4.13 1.83 8.95
N VAL A 203 2.89 2.10 9.38
CA VAL A 203 2.33 3.46 9.34
C VAL A 203 3.00 4.30 10.42
N ALA A 204 3.59 5.42 10.04
CA ALA A 204 4.24 6.34 10.97
C ALA A 204 3.20 7.04 11.86
N GLU A 205 3.58 7.30 13.11
CA GLU A 205 2.76 8.08 14.05
C GLU A 205 3.48 9.39 14.40
N GLY A 206 2.93 10.51 13.98
CA GLY A 206 3.59 11.82 14.11
C GLY A 206 4.64 12.06 13.03
N GLU A 207 5.65 12.87 13.33
CA GLU A 207 6.71 13.18 12.36
C GLU A 207 7.69 12.01 12.21
N PRO A 208 7.94 11.55 10.97
CA PRO A 208 8.80 10.40 10.76
C PRO A 208 10.27 10.74 10.95
N VAL A 209 11.06 9.76 11.38
CA VAL A 209 12.49 9.91 11.61
C VAL A 209 13.26 9.56 10.34
N CYS A 210 14.08 10.50 9.88
CA CYS A 210 14.96 10.35 8.71
C CYS A 210 16.44 10.19 9.07
N GLU A 211 16.77 10.02 10.35
CA GLU A 211 18.16 10.02 10.82
C GLU A 211 18.90 8.72 10.43
N GLY A 212 19.60 8.81 9.31
CA GLY A 212 20.82 8.07 9.02
C GLY A 212 21.78 9.07 8.39
N LYS A 213 22.87 9.44 9.09
CA LYS A 213 23.92 10.27 8.50
C LYS A 213 24.31 9.66 7.16
N SER A 214 24.19 10.44 6.09
CA SER A 214 25.02 10.25 4.92
C SER A 214 26.46 10.13 5.42
N SER A 215 27.07 8.96 5.27
CA SER A 215 28.53 8.89 5.30
C SER A 215 29.00 9.83 4.19
N GLU A 216 29.69 10.88 4.62
CA GLU A 216 30.43 11.82 3.79
C GLU A 216 31.16 11.07 2.66
N GLU A 217 31.01 11.59 1.44
CA GLU A 217 32.02 11.43 0.40
C GLU A 217 33.36 11.87 0.99
N THR A 218 34.27 10.93 1.22
CA THR A 218 35.70 11.23 1.36
C THR A 218 36.36 10.93 0.04
N ASP A 219 36.78 12.03 -0.61
CA ASP A 219 37.87 12.24 -1.58
C ASP A 219 38.43 11.04 -2.37
#